data_AF-A0A1E8CIV7-F1
#
_entry.id   AF-A0A1E8CIV7-F1
#
_cell.length_a   1.000
_cell.length_b   1.000
_cell.length_c   1.000
_cell.angle_alpha   90.00
_cell.angle_beta   90.00
_cell.angle_gamma   90.00
#
_symmetry.space_group_name_H-M   'P 1'
#
loop_
_entity.id
_entity.type
_entity.pdbx_description
1 polymer ?
#
loop_
_entity_poly.entity_id
_entity_poly.type
_entity_poly.pdbx_seq_one_letter_code
_entity_poly.pdbx_strand_id
1 'polypeptide(L)'
;MVKLLPMIDFQVSVGRSMHMRMDISPFCENLYECSCGQQHVLKSYSRILYQGFYRIVIECPDDPAYLTCVKIRMILMAKFIGLTSISGTKVSTDTDKFLLANLMKILR
;
A
#
# COMPACT_ATOMS: atom_id res chain seq x y z
N MET A 1 -0.37 11.13 -10.47
CA MET A 1 -1.72 10.77 -9.97
C MET A 1 -1.87 9.26 -10.04
N VAL A 2 -2.10 8.62 -8.89
CA VAL A 2 -2.20 7.16 -8.78
C VAL A 2 -3.47 6.66 -9.49
N LYS A 3 -3.34 5.59 -10.26
CA LYS A 3 -4.50 4.94 -10.91
C LYS A 3 -5.37 4.25 -9.85
N LEU A 4 -6.62 4.69 -9.72
CA LEU A 4 -7.62 4.02 -8.90
C LEU A 4 -8.17 2.79 -9.62
N LEU A 5 -8.25 1.68 -8.90
CA LEU A 5 -8.74 0.41 -9.38
C LEU A 5 -9.89 -0.08 -8.50
N PRO A 6 -10.84 -0.86 -9.05
CA PRO A 6 -11.75 -1.69 -8.25
C PRO A 6 -10.97 -2.56 -7.25
N MET A 7 -11.57 -2.88 -6.09
CA MET A 7 -10.87 -3.58 -5.02
C MET A 7 -10.24 -4.91 -5.46
N ILE A 8 -10.91 -5.67 -6.32
CA ILE A 8 -10.40 -6.95 -6.84
C ILE A 8 -9.14 -6.72 -7.69
N ASP A 9 -9.19 -5.81 -8.65
CA ASP A 9 -8.05 -5.47 -9.52
C ASP A 9 -6.89 -4.85 -8.73
N PHE A 10 -7.22 -4.08 -7.70
CA PHE A 10 -6.24 -3.56 -6.76
C PHE A 10 -5.49 -4.69 -6.06
N GLN A 11 -6.18 -5.68 -5.49
CA GLN A 11 -5.53 -6.83 -4.86
C GLN A 11 -4.64 -7.60 -5.84
N VAL A 12 -5.11 -7.82 -7.07
CA VAL A 12 -4.30 -8.45 -8.13
C VAL A 12 -3.04 -7.62 -8.43
N SER A 13 -3.16 -6.30 -8.47
CA SER A 13 -2.02 -5.40 -8.75
C SER A 13 -0.93 -5.44 -7.66
N VAL A 14 -1.29 -5.75 -6.41
CA VAL A 14 -0.32 -5.96 -5.32
C VAL A 14 0.51 -7.22 -5.55
N GLY A 15 -0.09 -8.25 -6.15
CA GLY A 15 0.51 -9.57 -6.37
C GLY A 15 0.22 -10.51 -5.20
N ARG A 16 1.19 -11.34 -4.83
CA ARG A 16 1.05 -12.24 -3.67
C ARG A 16 1.02 -11.43 -2.37
N SER A 17 -0.16 -11.30 -1.78
CA SER A 17 -0.35 -10.63 -0.49
C SER A 17 0.17 -11.50 0.65
N MET A 18 0.83 -10.87 1.62
CA MET A 18 1.49 -11.49 2.79
C MET A 18 1.31 -10.56 4.00
N HIS A 19 1.32 -11.11 5.21
CA HIS A 19 1.43 -10.24 6.40
C HIS A 19 2.74 -9.46 6.38
N MET A 20 2.71 -8.35 7.11
CA MET A 20 3.86 -7.49 7.26
C MET A 20 5.00 -8.25 7.97
N ARG A 21 6.11 -8.43 7.26
CA ARG A 21 7.37 -9.00 7.77
C ARG A 21 8.56 -8.09 7.51
N MET A 22 8.42 -7.20 6.53
CA MET A 22 9.49 -6.30 6.12
C MET A 22 9.63 -5.17 7.13
N ASP A 23 10.87 -4.89 7.54
CA ASP A 23 11.19 -3.68 8.29
C ASP A 23 11.05 -2.46 7.37
N ILE A 24 10.17 -1.53 7.74
CA ILE A 24 9.90 -0.30 6.99
C ILE A 24 10.77 0.87 7.40
N SER A 25 11.48 0.76 8.52
CA SER A 25 12.30 1.83 9.09
C SER A 25 13.25 2.44 8.05
N PRO A 26 13.92 1.66 7.18
CA PRO A 26 14.81 2.21 6.15
C PRO A 26 14.11 3.07 5.07
N PHE A 27 12.79 2.95 4.94
CA PHE A 27 11.99 3.64 3.92
C PHE A 27 11.20 4.80 4.48
N CYS A 28 11.20 5.00 5.80
CA CYS A 28 10.54 6.13 6.44
C CYS A 28 11.12 7.46 5.97
N GLU A 29 10.37 8.54 6.17
CA GLU A 29 10.69 9.91 5.75
C GLU A 29 10.70 10.13 4.22
N ASN A 30 10.30 9.12 3.44
CA ASN A 30 10.19 9.22 1.99
C ASN A 30 8.77 9.54 1.55
N LEU A 31 8.65 10.34 0.49
CA LEU A 31 7.37 10.72 -0.10
C LEU A 31 6.82 9.62 -1.02
N TYR A 32 5.51 9.48 -1.03
CA TYR A 32 4.78 8.68 -2.02
C TYR A 32 3.52 9.42 -2.50
N GLU A 33 3.11 9.17 -3.74
CA GLU A 33 1.82 9.67 -4.25
C GLU A 33 0.69 8.82 -3.67
N CYS A 34 -0.28 9.40 -2.98
CA CYS A 34 -1.40 8.66 -2.42
C CYS A 34 -2.58 8.62 -3.39
N SER A 35 -3.40 7.59 -3.21
CA SER A 35 -4.65 7.37 -3.94
C SER A 35 -5.69 8.48 -3.71
N CYS A 36 -5.58 9.24 -2.62
CA CYS A 36 -6.43 10.40 -2.33
C CYS A 36 -6.11 11.61 -3.25
N GLY A 37 -5.02 11.55 -4.01
CA GLY A 37 -4.58 12.63 -4.91
C GLY A 37 -3.46 13.51 -4.34
N GLN A 38 -3.10 13.34 -3.07
CA GLN A 38 -2.04 14.10 -2.40
C GLN A 38 -0.73 13.30 -2.29
N GLN A 39 0.35 13.97 -1.88
CA GLN A 39 1.59 13.31 -1.48
C GLN A 39 1.64 13.18 0.03
N HIS A 40 2.07 12.02 0.52
CA HIS A 40 2.30 11.79 1.95
C HIS A 40 3.70 11.27 2.20
N VAL A 41 4.17 11.46 3.43
CA VAL A 41 5.43 10.91 3.91
C VAL A 41 5.15 9.55 4.56
N LEU A 42 5.91 8.53 4.18
CA LEU A 42 5.92 7.26 4.90
C LEU A 42 6.54 7.48 6.28
N LYS A 43 5.76 7.28 7.34
CA LYS A 43 6.19 7.40 8.73
C LYS A 43 6.25 6.03 9.39
N SER A 44 6.99 5.90 10.49
CA SER A 44 7.06 4.66 11.27
C SER A 44 5.70 4.24 11.84
N TYR A 45 4.82 5.21 12.08
CA TYR A 45 3.45 5.00 12.56
C TYR A 45 2.41 4.96 11.43
N SER A 46 2.83 5.00 10.16
CA SER A 46 1.90 4.83 9.04
C SER A 46 1.22 3.47 9.12
N ARG A 47 -0.10 3.46 8.91
CA ARG A 47 -0.88 2.22 9.00
C ARG A 47 -0.71 1.40 7.72
N ILE A 48 0.25 0.47 7.79
CA ILE A 48 0.47 -0.53 6.73
C ILE A 48 -0.39 -1.75 7.04
N LEU A 49 -1.24 -2.12 6.08
CA LEU A 49 -2.18 -3.22 6.26
C LEU A 49 -1.52 -4.57 5.95
N TYR A 50 -0.83 -4.65 4.82
CA TYR A 50 -0.15 -5.88 4.37
C TYR A 50 0.93 -5.54 3.34
N GLN A 51 1.71 -6.56 2.94
CA GLN A 51 2.76 -6.41 1.94
C GLN A 51 2.59 -7.36 0.76
N GLY A 52 3.18 -6.98 -0.37
CA GLY A 52 3.52 -7.86 -1.48
C GLY A 52 5.03 -8.02 -1.58
N PHE A 53 5.51 -8.51 -2.73
CA PHE A 53 6.95 -8.57 -2.98
C PHE A 53 7.50 -7.17 -3.29
N TYR A 54 8.34 -6.63 -2.39
CA TYR A 54 8.84 -5.24 -2.43
C TYR A 54 7.74 -4.18 -2.59
N ARG A 55 6.57 -4.47 -2.04
CA ARG A 55 5.39 -3.59 -2.08
C ARG A 55 4.73 -3.58 -0.72
N ILE A 56 4.18 -2.44 -0.35
CA ILE A 56 3.39 -2.28 0.87
C ILE A 56 2.04 -1.65 0.51
N VAL A 57 1.00 -2.05 1.22
CA VAL A 57 -0.32 -1.44 1.11
C VAL A 57 -0.55 -0.57 2.33
N ILE A 58 -0.66 0.73 2.08
CA ILE A 58 -0.73 1.76 3.10
C ILE A 58 -2.13 2.38 3.07
N GLU A 59 -2.72 2.53 4.25
CA GLU A 59 -3.92 3.32 4.45
C GLU A 59 -3.56 4.82 4.41
N CYS A 60 -4.37 5.61 3.71
CA CYS A 60 -4.18 7.05 3.66
C CYS A 60 -4.35 7.67 5.06
N PRO A 61 -3.45 8.55 5.51
CA PRO A 61 -3.52 9.18 6.83
C PRO A 61 -4.70 10.15 6.97
N ASP A 62 -5.13 10.77 5.87
CA ASP A 62 -6.18 11.80 5.87
C ASP A 62 -7.58 11.22 5.61
N ASP A 63 -7.67 10.14 4.84
CA ASP A 63 -8.94 9.44 4.54
C ASP A 63 -8.73 7.92 4.49
N PRO A 64 -9.06 7.19 5.57
CA PRO A 64 -8.91 5.74 5.66
C PRO A 64 -9.64 4.94 4.58
N ALA A 65 -10.57 5.54 3.82
CA ALA A 65 -11.20 4.87 2.69
C ALA A 65 -10.21 4.64 1.53
N TYR A 66 -9.10 5.37 1.46
CA TYR A 66 -8.12 5.23 0.39
C TYR A 66 -6.95 4.33 0.80
N LEU A 67 -6.67 3.33 -0.04
CA LEU A 67 -5.50 2.47 0.08
C LEU A 67 -4.56 2.68 -1.10
N THR A 68 -3.26 2.69 -0.84
CA THR A 68 -2.21 2.86 -1.87
C THR A 68 -1.26 1.67 -1.85
N CYS A 69 -1.04 1.04 -3.00
CA CYS A 69 0.04 0.07 -3.20
C CYS A 69 1.31 0.81 -3.59
N VAL A 70 2.29 0.81 -2.70
CA VAL A 70 3.57 1.50 -2.88
C VAL A 70 4.66 0.46 -3.10
N LYS A 71 5.39 0.58 -4.21
CA LYS A 71 6.58 -0.23 -4.50
C LYS A 71 7.82 0.44 -3.94
N ILE A 72 8.61 -0.34 -3.21
CA ILE A 72 9.94 0.06 -2.74
C ILE A 72 10.91 -0.14 -3.91
N ARG A 73 11.54 0.95 -4.37
CA ARG A 73 12.51 0.88 -5.48
C ARG A 73 13.92 0.74 -4.93
N MET A 74 14.59 -0.30 -5.42
CA MET A 74 15.99 -0.57 -5.12
C MET A 74 16.81 -0.76 -6.41
N ILE A 75 18.05 -0.30 -6.42
CA ILE A 75 19.06 -0.63 -7.43
C ILE A 75 19.81 -1.88 -6.97
N LEU A 76 19.92 -2.87 -7.84
CA LEU A 76 20.66 -4.13 -7.61
C LEU A 76 20.31 -4.83 -6.28
N MET A 77 19.07 -4.66 -5.80
CA MET A 77 18.60 -5.13 -4.49
C MET A 77 19.41 -4.66 -3.28
N ALA A 78 20.31 -3.68 -3.46
CA ALA A 78 21.25 -3.25 -2.42
C ALA A 78 21.01 -1.81 -1.96
N LYS A 79 20.58 -0.93 -2.86
CA LYS A 79 20.42 0.51 -2.57
C LYS A 79 18.99 0.97 -2.78
N PHE A 80 18.35 1.45 -1.72
CA PHE A 80 17.06 2.13 -1.80
C PHE A 80 17.18 3.45 -2.56
N ILE A 81 16.19 3.74 -3.41
CA ILE A 81 16.17 4.93 -4.28
C ILE A 81 14.93 5.79 -4.02
N GLY A 82 13.87 5.17 -3.50
CA GLY A 82 12.61 5.86 -3.27
C GLY A 82 11.40 4.94 -3.33
N LEU A 83 10.25 5.56 -3.16
CA LEU A 83 8.94 4.91 -3.23
C LEU A 83 8.27 5.23 -4.55
N THR A 84 7.45 4.32 -5.05
CA THR A 84 6.65 4.55 -6.26
C THR A 84 5.29 3.92 -6.11
N SER A 85 4.26 4.75 -6.15
CA SER A 85 2.88 4.30 -6.08
C SER A 85 2.48 3.63 -7.38
N ILE A 86 2.02 2.38 -7.29
CA ILE A 86 1.68 1.55 -8.45
C ILE A 86 0.20 1.68 -8.80
N SER A 87 -0.64 1.61 -7.77
CA SER A 87 -2.08 1.60 -7.88
C SER A 87 -2.71 2.02 -6.56
N GLY A 88 -3.97 2.39 -6.63
CA GLY A 88 -4.78 2.75 -5.48
C GLY A 88 -6.17 2.16 -5.58
N THR A 89 -6.90 2.18 -4.47
CA THR A 89 -8.33 1.89 -4.45
C THR A 89 -9.02 2.74 -3.41
N LYS A 90 -10.34 2.90 -3.56
CA LYS A 90 -11.21 3.51 -2.56
C LYS A 90 -12.18 2.45 -2.06
N VAL A 91 -12.11 2.14 -0.77
CA VAL A 91 -13.00 1.22 -0.06
C VAL A 91 -14.32 1.96 0.22
N SER A 92 -15.21 1.96 -0.76
CA SER A 92 -16.48 2.71 -0.66
C SER A 92 -17.71 1.83 -0.44
N THR A 93 -17.67 0.57 -0.85
CA THR A 93 -18.81 -0.34 -0.74
C THR A 93 -18.64 -1.33 0.40
N ASP A 94 -19.75 -1.90 0.88
CA ASP A 94 -19.69 -2.97 1.89
C ASP A 94 -19.02 -4.24 1.34
N THR A 95 -19.13 -4.47 0.03
CA THR A 95 -18.36 -5.52 -0.67
C THR A 95 -16.86 -5.28 -0.56
N ASP A 96 -16.38 -4.05 -0.79
CA ASP A 96 -14.95 -3.73 -0.65
C ASP A 96 -14.46 -3.95 0.79
N LYS A 97 -15.25 -3.51 1.77
CA LYS A 97 -14.96 -3.71 3.19
C LYS A 97 -14.88 -5.20 3.54
N PHE A 98 -15.82 -6.00 3.05
CA PHE A 98 -15.84 -7.45 3.26
C PHE A 98 -14.62 -8.14 2.62
N LEU A 99 -14.25 -7.77 1.39
CA LEU A 99 -13.08 -8.29 0.70
C LEU A 99 -11.79 -7.95 1.45
N LEU A 100 -11.64 -6.71 1.90
CA LEU A 100 -10.48 -6.29 2.70
C LEU A 100 -10.42 -7.04 4.03
N ALA A 101 -11.54 -7.14 4.76
CA ALA A 101 -11.59 -7.82 6.05
C ALA A 101 -11.22 -9.31 5.94
N ASN A 102 -11.72 -10.00 4.91
CA ASN A 102 -11.36 -11.40 4.65
C ASN A 102 -9.89 -11.56 4.31
N LEU A 103 -9.34 -10.69 3.45
CA LEU A 103 -7.91 -10.69 3.14
C LEU A 103 -7.09 -10.54 4.42
N MET A 104 -7.42 -9.55 5.25
CA MET A 104 -6.74 -9.30 6.52
C MET A 104 -6.85 -10.48 7.50
N LYS A 105 -7.97 -11.23 7.48
CA LYS A 105 -8.14 -12.44 8.30
C LYS A 105 -7.28 -13.61 7.82
N ILE A 106 -7.08 -13.75 6.51
CA ILE A 106 -6.24 -14.82 5.91
C ILE A 106 -4.75 -14.56 6.14
N LEU A 107 -4.35 -13.28 6.15
CA LEU A 107 -2.95 -12.92 6.27
C LEU A 107 -2.42 -12.97 7.72
N ARG A 108 -3.30 -12.95 8.73
CA ARG A 108 -2.95 -13.04 10.15
C ARG A 108 -2.16 -14.30 10.49
#